data_AF-A0A951U5C6-F1
#
_entry.id   AF-A0A951U5C6-F1
#
_cell.length_a   1.000
_cell.length_b   1.000
_cell.length_c   1.000
_cell.angle_alpha   90.00
_cell.angle_beta   90.00
_cell.angle_gamma   90.00
#
_symmetry.space_group_name_H-M   'P 1'
#
loop_
_entity.id
_entity.type
_entity.pdbx_description
1 polymer ?
#
loop_
_entity_poly.entity_id
_entity_poly.type
_entity_poly.pdbx_seq_one_letter_code
_entity_poly.pdbx_strand_id
1 'polypeptide(L)'
;MQWFVLLDRSGCINMGRYLTNRYVALSWAEATRLAALDQTPLGAIRYSATAELVHRTDWWAWWSDSLLTTAIGLPESCNPQGLSPAAEELITDVWASDSPGPQCGWALLAQVERVLQVETLATPPSAFIYLTIREQLLVELRDGQPSTLYRVWMGADEGYFCQVSTRRPDQGME
;
A
#
# COMPACT_ATOMS: atom_id res chain seq x y z
N MET A 1 9.97 35.38 -7.91
CA MET A 1 10.43 34.31 -6.99
C MET A 1 10.53 33.03 -7.78
N GLN A 2 11.74 32.55 -7.99
CA GLN A 2 12.06 31.42 -8.86
C GLN A 2 12.23 30.20 -7.96
N TRP A 3 11.33 29.23 -8.06
CA TRP A 3 11.45 27.98 -7.31
C TRP A 3 12.55 27.14 -7.98
N PHE A 4 13.68 27.00 -7.30
CA PHE A 4 14.71 26.04 -7.69
C PHE A 4 14.17 24.64 -7.41
N VAL A 5 13.77 23.93 -8.45
CA VAL A 5 13.60 22.46 -8.39
C VAL A 5 15.01 21.90 -8.32
N LEU A 6 15.47 21.61 -7.10
CA LEU A 6 16.67 20.80 -6.90
C LEU A 6 16.30 19.37 -7.30
N LEU A 7 16.62 19.04 -8.56
CA LEU A 7 16.62 17.67 -9.04
C LEU A 7 17.76 16.95 -8.30
N ASP A 8 17.41 16.17 -7.29
CA ASP A 8 18.32 15.19 -6.71
C ASP A 8 18.58 14.10 -7.77
N ARG A 9 19.80 13.53 -7.76
CA ARG A 9 20.35 12.58 -8.73
C ARG A 9 19.57 11.26 -8.83
N SER A 10 18.53 11.09 -8.01
CA SER A 10 17.63 9.94 -7.96
C SER A 10 16.44 10.04 -8.91
N GLY A 11 16.20 11.21 -9.55
CA GLY A 11 15.01 11.43 -10.38
C GLY A 11 13.70 11.56 -9.58
N CYS A 12 13.78 11.50 -8.25
CA CYS A 12 12.67 11.73 -7.34
C CYS A 12 12.60 13.22 -6.98
N ILE A 13 11.43 13.83 -7.17
CA ILE A 13 11.17 15.19 -6.70
C ILE A 13 10.94 15.09 -5.19
N ASN A 14 11.76 15.77 -4.39
CA ASN A 14 11.46 16.01 -2.98
C ASN A 14 10.16 16.84 -2.92
N MET A 15 9.05 16.20 -2.56
CA MET A 15 7.72 16.81 -2.57
C MET A 15 7.14 16.78 -1.17
N GLY A 16 7.24 17.91 -0.46
CA GLY A 16 6.52 18.07 0.78
C GLY A 16 5.03 17.75 0.61
N ARG A 17 4.45 16.98 1.55
CA ARG A 17 3.05 16.57 1.51
C ARG A 17 2.31 16.96 2.77
N TYR A 18 1.02 17.19 2.62
CA TYR A 18 0.08 17.45 3.69
C TYR A 18 -0.84 16.23 3.84
N LEU A 19 -0.99 15.76 5.07
CA LEU A 19 -1.83 14.61 5.42
C LEU A 19 -3.03 15.09 6.22
N THR A 20 -4.20 14.71 5.73
CA THR A 20 -5.49 14.84 6.42
C THR A 20 -5.86 13.50 7.06
N ASN A 21 -7.07 13.36 7.60
CA ASN A 21 -7.56 12.09 8.16
C ASN A 21 -7.63 10.98 7.11
N ARG A 22 -7.96 11.34 5.86
CA ARG A 22 -8.20 10.39 4.76
C ARG A 22 -7.35 10.65 3.53
N TYR A 23 -6.99 11.90 3.26
CA TYR A 23 -6.35 12.29 2.01
C TYR A 23 -4.93 12.85 2.17
N VAL A 24 -4.24 12.93 1.04
CA VAL A 24 -2.93 13.55 0.91
C VAL A 24 -2.98 14.67 -0.14
N ALA A 25 -2.26 15.76 0.12
CA ALA A 25 -2.15 16.90 -0.80
C ALA A 25 -0.71 17.37 -0.92
N LEU A 26 -0.38 17.95 -2.07
CA LEU A 26 0.95 18.53 -2.34
C LEU A 26 1.00 20.05 -2.13
N SER A 27 -0.14 20.66 -1.79
CA SER A 27 -0.24 22.09 -1.48
C SER A 27 -1.17 22.32 -0.30
N TRP A 28 -0.93 23.39 0.45
CA TRP A 28 -1.78 23.77 1.59
C TRP A 28 -3.23 24.09 1.18
N ALA A 29 -3.41 24.74 0.03
CA ALA A 29 -4.73 25.08 -0.50
C ALA A 29 -5.57 23.81 -0.72
N GLU A 30 -4.96 22.80 -1.35
CA GLU A 30 -5.62 21.52 -1.60
C GLU A 30 -5.82 20.73 -0.31
N ALA A 31 -4.83 20.75 0.60
CA ALA A 31 -4.95 20.13 1.92
C ALA A 31 -6.15 20.67 2.71
N THR A 32 -6.36 21.99 2.65
CA THR A 32 -7.50 22.67 3.30
C THR A 32 -8.83 22.24 2.68
N ARG A 33 -8.88 22.11 1.34
CA ARG A 33 -10.07 21.64 0.62
C ARG A 33 -10.42 20.20 1.01
N LEU A 34 -9.43 19.31 1.04
CA LEU A 34 -9.62 17.91 1.41
C LEU A 34 -9.94 17.74 2.90
N ALA A 35 -9.33 18.54 3.77
CA ALA A 35 -9.62 18.59 5.19
C ALA A 35 -11.09 18.96 5.48
N ALA A 36 -11.68 19.84 4.66
CA ALA A 36 -13.11 20.15 4.75
C ALA A 36 -14.00 18.96 4.37
N LEU A 37 -13.54 18.08 3.46
CA LEU A 37 -14.30 16.90 3.01
C LEU A 37 -14.26 15.75 4.03
N ASP A 38 -13.11 15.51 4.66
CA ASP A 38 -12.94 14.44 5.67
C ASP A 38 -13.01 14.93 7.12
N GLN A 39 -13.41 16.18 7.31
CA GLN A 39 -13.58 16.84 8.61
C GLN A 39 -12.29 16.89 9.44
N THR A 40 -11.13 16.92 8.81
CA THR A 40 -9.86 17.17 9.50
C THR A 40 -9.79 18.62 9.99
N PRO A 41 -9.62 18.87 11.30
CA PRO A 41 -9.36 20.23 11.78
C PRO A 41 -8.08 20.79 11.17
N LEU A 42 -8.05 22.08 10.79
CA LEU A 42 -6.87 22.66 10.11
C LEU A 42 -5.57 22.52 10.92
N GLY A 43 -5.66 22.63 12.26
CA GLY A 43 -4.51 22.43 13.15
C GLY A 43 -4.05 20.97 13.29
N ALA A 44 -4.83 20.01 12.77
CA ALA A 44 -4.49 18.59 12.74
C ALA A 44 -3.91 18.14 11.39
N ILE A 45 -3.89 19.01 10.37
CA ILE A 45 -3.22 18.72 9.10
C ILE A 45 -1.72 18.57 9.36
N ARG A 46 -1.18 17.39 9.09
CA ARG A 46 0.25 17.10 9.30
C ARG A 46 1.02 17.41 8.03
N TYR A 47 2.22 17.96 8.16
CA TYR A 47 3.12 18.20 7.03
C TYR A 47 4.37 17.33 7.15
N SER A 48 4.77 16.69 6.06
CA SER A 48 6.06 16.01 5.93
C SER A 48 6.83 16.62 4.78
N ALA A 49 7.99 17.23 5.08
CA ALA A 49 8.79 17.94 4.09
C ALA A 49 9.68 17.03 3.22
N THR A 50 9.94 15.81 3.68
CA THR A 50 10.97 14.91 3.14
C THR A 50 10.41 13.61 2.57
N ALA A 51 9.08 13.46 2.52
CA ALA A 51 8.46 12.27 1.95
C ALA A 51 8.38 12.41 0.42
N GLU A 52 8.91 11.44 -0.30
CA GLU A 52 8.87 11.40 -1.76
C GLU A 52 7.79 10.44 -2.21
N LEU A 53 7.06 10.80 -3.27
CA LEU A 53 6.12 9.88 -3.91
C LEU A 53 6.94 8.86 -4.71
N VAL A 54 6.89 7.59 -4.32
CA VAL A 54 7.67 6.50 -4.93
C VAL A 54 6.87 5.80 -6.01
N HIS A 55 5.58 5.55 -5.75
CA HIS A 55 4.69 4.90 -6.71
C HIS A 55 3.26 5.37 -6.50
N ARG A 56 2.46 5.33 -7.57
CA ARG A 56 1.05 5.68 -7.54
C ARG A 56 0.24 4.79 -8.47
N THR A 57 -0.94 4.41 -7.99
CA THR A 57 -2.07 3.92 -8.78
C THR A 57 -3.21 4.95 -8.77
N ASP A 58 -4.35 4.62 -9.37
CA ASP A 58 -5.55 5.45 -9.29
C ASP A 58 -6.12 5.54 -7.86
N TRP A 59 -5.82 4.56 -7.01
CA TRP A 59 -6.49 4.39 -5.70
C TRP A 59 -5.57 4.68 -4.53
N TRP A 60 -4.29 4.34 -4.64
CA TRP A 60 -3.32 4.46 -3.55
C TRP A 60 -1.96 4.97 -4.02
N ALA A 61 -1.20 5.53 -3.08
CA ALA A 61 0.10 6.12 -3.28
C ALA A 61 1.08 5.60 -2.22
N TRP A 62 2.26 5.17 -2.67
CA TRP A 62 3.36 4.71 -1.83
C TRP A 62 4.44 5.77 -1.74
N TRP A 63 4.96 5.97 -0.53
CA TRP A 63 5.88 7.04 -0.23
C TRP A 63 7.17 6.56 0.44
N SER A 64 8.24 7.35 0.33
CA SER A 64 9.58 6.99 0.82
C SER A 64 9.66 6.80 2.34
N ASP A 65 8.74 7.39 3.10
CA ASP A 65 8.62 7.19 4.55
C ASP A 65 7.78 5.95 4.94
N SER A 66 7.61 5.03 3.98
CA SER A 66 6.88 3.78 4.14
C SER A 66 5.40 3.92 4.50
N LEU A 67 4.81 5.08 4.20
CA LEU A 67 3.38 5.30 4.34
C LEU A 67 2.66 4.93 3.05
N LEU A 68 1.53 4.24 3.17
CA LEU A 68 0.55 4.05 2.11
C LEU A 68 -0.62 5.00 2.35
N THR A 69 -1.02 5.77 1.33
CA THR A 69 -2.15 6.70 1.41
C THR A 69 -3.10 6.49 0.24
N THR A 70 -4.32 7.04 0.30
CA THR A 70 -5.13 7.19 -0.92
C THR A 70 -4.40 8.09 -1.92
N ALA A 71 -4.58 7.84 -3.22
CA ALA A 71 -4.08 8.69 -4.30
C ALA A 71 -5.10 9.76 -4.75
N ILE A 72 -6.33 9.73 -4.23
CA ILE A 72 -7.37 10.69 -4.60
C ILE A 72 -6.91 12.12 -4.27
N GLY A 73 -6.93 13.00 -5.28
CA GLY A 73 -6.49 14.39 -5.17
C GLY A 73 -5.02 14.64 -5.53
N LEU A 74 -4.23 13.59 -5.82
CA LEU A 74 -2.88 13.77 -6.37
C LEU A 74 -2.94 14.20 -7.85
N PRO A 75 -2.15 15.22 -8.27
CA PRO A 75 -2.09 15.67 -9.66
C PRO A 75 -1.66 14.54 -10.59
N GLU A 76 -2.37 14.33 -11.71
CA GLU A 76 -2.04 13.28 -12.70
C GLU A 76 -0.61 13.37 -13.24
N SER A 77 -0.03 14.58 -13.27
CA SER A 77 1.37 14.79 -13.64
C SER A 77 2.37 14.10 -12.70
N CYS A 78 1.96 13.75 -11.49
CA CYS A 78 2.75 13.00 -10.51
C CYS A 78 2.38 11.51 -10.59
N ASN A 79 3.06 10.76 -11.45
CA ASN A 79 2.82 9.33 -11.66
C ASN A 79 4.12 8.50 -11.72
N PRO A 80 4.93 8.48 -10.65
CA PRO A 80 6.12 7.63 -10.60
C PRO A 80 5.72 6.14 -10.55
N GLN A 81 6.55 5.29 -11.14
CA GLN A 81 6.33 3.85 -11.26
C GLN A 81 7.46 3.09 -10.54
N GLY A 82 7.65 3.40 -9.26
CA GLY A 82 8.79 2.91 -8.48
C GLY A 82 8.58 1.60 -7.74
N LEU A 83 7.45 0.91 -7.91
CA LEU A 83 7.16 -0.44 -7.39
C LEU A 83 7.21 -1.48 -8.51
N SER A 84 7.51 -2.73 -8.17
CA SER A 84 7.39 -3.83 -9.13
C SER A 84 5.90 -4.14 -9.35
N PRO A 85 5.52 -4.73 -10.49
CA PRO A 85 4.14 -5.18 -10.70
C PRO A 85 3.65 -6.17 -9.63
N ALA A 86 4.55 -7.04 -9.13
CA ALA A 86 4.21 -8.00 -8.09
C ALA A 86 3.92 -7.31 -6.74
N ALA A 87 4.68 -6.27 -6.38
CA ALA A 87 4.38 -5.46 -5.21
C ALA A 87 3.07 -4.68 -5.37
N GLU A 88 2.83 -4.11 -6.54
CA GLU A 88 1.60 -3.37 -6.84
C GLU A 88 0.36 -4.26 -6.71
N GLU A 89 0.40 -5.47 -7.27
CA GLU A 89 -0.68 -6.46 -7.16
C GLU A 89 -0.96 -6.81 -5.69
N LEU A 90 0.06 -7.22 -4.94
CA LEU A 90 -0.10 -7.62 -3.54
C LEU A 90 -0.61 -6.47 -2.65
N ILE A 91 -0.14 -5.24 -2.88
CA ILE A 91 -0.61 -4.06 -2.14
C ILE A 91 -2.07 -3.76 -2.51
N THR A 92 -2.41 -3.82 -3.80
CA THR A 92 -3.76 -3.55 -4.30
C THR A 92 -4.76 -4.56 -3.75
N ASP A 93 -4.41 -5.84 -3.74
CA ASP A 93 -5.23 -6.91 -3.19
C ASP A 93 -5.64 -6.64 -1.73
N VAL A 94 -4.66 -6.25 -0.91
CA VAL A 94 -4.88 -5.95 0.51
C VAL A 94 -5.61 -4.62 0.68
N TRP A 95 -5.21 -3.57 -0.05
CA TRP A 95 -5.80 -2.23 0.04
C TRP A 95 -7.27 -2.18 -0.35
N ALA A 96 -7.67 -2.93 -1.37
CA ALA A 96 -9.05 -2.99 -1.84
C ALA A 96 -9.93 -3.95 -1.02
N SER A 97 -9.35 -4.68 -0.07
CA SER A 97 -10.09 -5.60 0.81
C SER A 97 -10.56 -4.93 2.10
N ASP A 98 -11.42 -5.62 2.85
CA ASP A 98 -11.85 -5.19 4.19
C ASP A 98 -10.79 -5.39 5.28
N SER A 99 -9.55 -5.72 4.90
CA SER A 99 -8.44 -5.89 5.83
C SER A 99 -7.94 -4.54 6.35
N PRO A 100 -7.59 -4.42 7.66
CA PRO A 100 -6.94 -3.23 8.19
C PRO A 100 -5.52 -3.02 7.62
N GLY A 101 -4.97 -4.00 6.91
CA GLY A 101 -3.65 -3.96 6.27
C GLY A 101 -2.91 -5.29 6.36
N PRO A 102 -1.73 -5.42 5.73
CA PRO A 102 -0.95 -6.64 5.75
C PRO A 102 -0.31 -6.85 7.14
N GLN A 103 -0.41 -8.05 7.70
CA GLN A 103 0.24 -8.45 8.96
C GLN A 103 1.76 -8.37 8.85
N CYS A 104 2.31 -8.57 7.65
CA CYS A 104 3.74 -8.39 7.39
C CYS A 104 4.16 -6.92 7.21
N GLY A 105 3.22 -5.98 7.22
CA GLY A 105 3.45 -4.55 6.99
C GLY A 105 3.59 -4.17 5.52
N TRP A 106 3.18 -2.94 5.20
CA TRP A 106 3.23 -2.40 3.83
C TRP A 106 4.65 -2.31 3.28
N ALA A 107 5.62 -1.96 4.13
CA ALA A 107 7.01 -1.83 3.74
C ALA A 107 7.62 -3.14 3.23
N LEU A 108 7.16 -4.29 3.71
CA LEU A 108 7.63 -5.57 3.20
C LEU A 108 7.02 -5.88 1.83
N LEU A 109 5.72 -5.61 1.64
CA LEU A 109 5.07 -5.80 0.34
C LEU A 109 5.70 -4.91 -0.73
N ALA A 110 6.02 -3.66 -0.39
CA ALA A 110 6.69 -2.72 -1.28
C ALA A 110 8.12 -3.15 -1.69
N GLN A 111 8.74 -4.08 -0.95
CA GLN A 111 10.05 -4.65 -1.27
C GLN A 111 9.97 -5.88 -2.17
N VAL A 112 8.79 -6.43 -2.44
CA VAL A 112 8.65 -7.56 -3.35
C VAL A 112 9.05 -7.12 -4.75
N GLU A 113 10.04 -7.80 -5.34
CA GLU A 113 10.47 -7.55 -6.72
C GLU A 113 9.73 -8.47 -7.69
N ARG A 114 9.58 -9.75 -7.32
CA ARG A 114 8.84 -10.74 -8.10
C ARG A 114 8.31 -11.87 -7.24
N VAL A 115 7.20 -12.47 -7.67
CA VAL A 115 6.72 -13.75 -7.15
C VAL A 115 7.37 -14.86 -7.96
N LEU A 116 8.13 -15.71 -7.28
CA LEU A 116 8.86 -16.83 -7.88
C LEU A 116 7.98 -18.07 -8.01
N GLN A 117 7.13 -18.32 -7.01
CA GLN A 117 6.24 -19.47 -6.97
C GLN A 117 4.99 -19.16 -6.15
N VAL A 118 3.86 -19.72 -6.57
CA VAL A 118 2.59 -19.72 -5.85
C VAL A 118 2.16 -21.16 -5.62
N GLU A 119 1.86 -21.52 -4.38
CA GLU A 119 1.34 -22.83 -4.00
C GLU A 119 0.03 -22.65 -3.22
N THR A 120 -1.08 -23.18 -3.75
CA THR A 120 -2.35 -23.22 -3.01
C THR A 120 -2.26 -24.26 -1.90
N LEU A 121 -2.47 -23.83 -0.67
CA LEU A 121 -2.49 -24.69 0.50
C LEU A 121 -3.87 -25.33 0.65
N ALA A 122 -3.89 -26.52 1.27
CA ALA A 122 -5.15 -27.18 1.59
C ALA A 122 -6.00 -26.30 2.53
N THR A 123 -7.20 -25.95 2.08
CA THR A 123 -8.19 -25.27 2.93
C THR A 123 -8.87 -26.33 3.80
N PRO A 124 -8.79 -26.25 5.14
CA PRO A 124 -9.52 -27.17 6.00
C PRO A 124 -11.03 -27.04 5.74
N PRO A 125 -11.82 -28.11 5.94
CA PRO A 125 -13.27 -28.03 5.79
C PRO A 125 -13.83 -26.94 6.69
N SER A 126 -14.42 -25.91 6.08
CA SER A 126 -15.09 -24.82 6.78
C SER A 126 -16.57 -25.16 6.93
N ALA A 127 -17.13 -24.96 8.13
CA ALA A 127 -18.58 -24.99 8.35
C ALA A 127 -19.28 -23.74 7.79
N PHE A 128 -18.50 -22.72 7.39
CA PHE A 128 -18.99 -21.47 6.83
C PHE A 128 -18.99 -21.49 5.30
N ILE A 129 -19.96 -20.79 4.72
CA ILE A 129 -20.20 -20.64 3.27
C ILE A 129 -19.17 -19.76 2.53
N TYR A 130 -18.18 -19.20 3.23
CA TYR A 130 -17.20 -18.29 2.61
C TYR A 130 -16.13 -19.07 1.84
N LEU A 131 -15.85 -18.63 0.62
CA LEU A 131 -14.71 -19.12 -0.14
C LEU A 131 -13.44 -18.69 0.58
N THR A 132 -12.61 -19.66 0.99
CA THR A 132 -11.31 -19.41 1.61
C THR A 132 -10.20 -19.99 0.73
N ILE A 133 -9.32 -19.12 0.22
CA ILE A 133 -8.13 -19.49 -0.54
C ILE A 133 -6.91 -19.15 0.32
N ARG A 134 -6.03 -20.14 0.50
CA ARG A 134 -4.75 -19.97 1.20
C ARG A 134 -3.63 -20.26 0.22
N GLU A 135 -2.66 -19.36 0.14
CA GLU A 135 -1.52 -19.49 -0.76
C GLU A 135 -0.22 -19.26 0.00
N GLN A 136 0.79 -20.04 -0.33
CA GLN A 136 2.17 -19.76 -0.02
C GLN A 136 2.83 -19.14 -1.25
N LEU A 137 3.45 -17.98 -1.05
CA LEU A 137 4.17 -17.23 -2.07
C LEU A 137 5.65 -17.28 -1.75
N LEU A 138 6.45 -17.87 -2.64
CA LEU A 138 7.90 -17.67 -2.63
C LEU A 138 8.17 -16.40 -3.44
N VAL A 139 8.76 -15.39 -2.82
CA VAL A 139 9.03 -14.08 -3.44
C VAL A 139 10.51 -13.76 -3.42
N GLU A 140 10.98 -13.00 -4.39
CA GLU A 140 12.28 -12.33 -4.32
C GLU A 140 12.06 -10.88 -3.88
N LEU A 141 12.81 -10.43 -2.87
CA LEU A 141 12.84 -9.05 -2.43
C LEU A 141 13.83 -8.23 -3.28
N ARG A 142 13.74 -6.90 -3.23
CA ARG A 142 14.64 -5.98 -3.95
C ARG A 142 16.12 -6.13 -3.65
N ASP A 143 16.47 -6.63 -2.47
CA ASP A 143 17.85 -6.93 -2.08
C ASP A 143 18.34 -8.28 -2.65
N GLY A 144 17.52 -8.96 -3.46
CA GLY A 144 17.77 -10.25 -4.05
C GLY A 144 17.53 -11.43 -3.11
N GLN A 145 17.11 -11.20 -1.87
CA GLN A 145 16.85 -12.28 -0.92
C GLN A 145 15.49 -12.95 -1.18
N PRO A 146 15.43 -14.29 -1.20
CA PRO A 146 14.16 -14.98 -1.23
C PRO A 146 13.46 -14.84 0.13
N SER A 147 12.13 -14.71 0.10
CA SER A 147 11.28 -14.70 1.28
C SER A 147 10.01 -15.51 1.03
N THR A 148 9.38 -15.97 2.10
CA THR A 148 8.08 -16.67 2.03
C THR A 148 7.01 -15.80 2.65
N LEU A 149 5.99 -15.49 1.85
CA LEU A 149 4.76 -14.84 2.29
C LEU A 149 3.60 -15.84 2.21
N TYR A 150 2.56 -15.57 2.98
CA TYR A 150 1.31 -16.31 2.91
C TYR A 150 0.19 -15.33 2.64
N ARG A 151 -0.63 -15.63 1.64
CA ARG A 151 -1.80 -14.83 1.26
C ARG A 151 -3.06 -15.62 1.59
N VAL A 152 -3.97 -14.98 2.29
CA VAL A 152 -5.29 -15.55 2.64
C VAL A 152 -6.36 -14.65 2.07
N TRP A 153 -7.23 -15.24 1.26
CA TRP A 153 -8.45 -14.64 0.77
C TRP A 153 -9.64 -15.27 1.45
N MET A 154 -10.56 -14.45 1.95
CA MET A 154 -11.85 -14.90 2.46
C MET A 154 -12.92 -13.95 1.93
N GLY A 155 -14.00 -14.46 1.33
CA GLY A 155 -15.03 -13.56 0.81
C GLY A 155 -16.34 -14.23 0.45
N ALA A 156 -17.33 -13.37 0.23
CA ALA A 156 -18.63 -13.64 -0.39
C ALA A 156 -18.97 -12.49 -1.35
N ASP A 157 -20.12 -12.53 -2.00
CA ASP A 157 -20.51 -11.53 -3.01
C ASP A 157 -20.52 -10.07 -2.50
N GLU A 158 -20.67 -9.85 -1.18
CA GLU A 158 -20.77 -8.53 -0.57
C GLU A 158 -19.42 -7.91 -0.18
N GLY A 159 -18.33 -8.68 -0.20
CA GLY A 159 -17.03 -8.21 0.26
C GLY A 159 -16.00 -9.32 0.36
N TYR A 160 -14.73 -8.91 0.35
CA TYR A 160 -13.62 -9.83 0.52
C TYR A 160 -12.55 -9.25 1.43
N PHE A 161 -11.90 -10.15 2.14
CA PHE A 161 -10.79 -9.93 3.02
C PHE A 161 -9.54 -10.54 2.38
N CYS A 162 -8.47 -9.75 2.26
CA CYS A 162 -7.17 -10.22 1.81
C CYS A 162 -6.11 -9.88 2.87
N GLN A 163 -5.39 -10.90 3.30
CA GLN A 163 -4.34 -10.77 4.31
C GLN A 163 -3.06 -11.41 3.82
N VAL A 164 -1.98 -10.62 3.83
CA VAL A 164 -0.63 -11.14 3.60
C VAL A 164 0.17 -11.13 4.90
N SER A 165 0.88 -12.22 5.18
CA SER A 165 1.68 -12.41 6.39
C SER A 165 2.99 -13.16 6.08
N THR A 166 3.94 -13.16 7.01
CA THR A 166 5.14 -14.02 6.97
C THR A 166 4.94 -15.35 7.71
N ARG A 167 3.76 -15.57 8.30
CA ARG A 167 3.44 -16.73 9.13
C ARG A 167 2.39 -17.59 8.45
N ARG A 168 2.66 -18.89 8.38
CA ARG A 168 1.71 -19.84 7.80
C ARG A 168 0.37 -19.75 8.53
N PRO A 169 -0.77 -19.65 7.81
CA PRO A 169 -2.11 -19.47 8.40
C PRO A 169 -2.65 -20.67 9.19
N ASP A 170 -1.83 -21.71 9.40
CA ASP A 170 -2.20 -22.95 10.09
C ASP A 170 -1.66 -23.00 11.54
N GLN A 171 -1.04 -21.90 12.03
CA GLN A 171 -0.37 -21.84 13.35
C GLN A 171 -0.95 -20.81 14.34
N GLY A 172 -2.16 -20.29 14.15
CA GLY A 172 -2.74 -19.41 15.16
C GLY A 172 -3.97 -18.65 14.70
N MET A 173 -5.14 -19.22 14.95
CA MET A 173 -6.29 -18.43 15.41
C MET A 173 -6.60 -18.94 16.82
N GLU A 174 -5.76 -18.55 17.77
CA GLU A 174 -6.15 -18.42 19.19
C GLU A 174 -6.47 -16.95 19.46
#